data_AF-A0A967UGM2-F1
#
_entry.id   AF-A0A967UGM2-F1
#
_cell.length_a   1.000
_cell.length_b   1.000
_cell.length_c   1.000
_cell.angle_alpha   90.00
_cell.angle_beta   90.00
_cell.angle_gamma   90.00
#
_symmetry.space_group_name_H-M   'P 1'
#
loop_
_entity.id
_entity.type
_entity.pdbx_description
1 polymer ?
#
loop_
_entity_poly.entity_id
_entity_poly.type
_entity_poly.pdbx_seq_one_letter_code
_entity_poly.pdbx_strand_id
1 'polypeptide(L)' 'MAKPENNIIRGLQQRIGHRFADPAILEQALTHKSFSNESAGQTPHNERLEFLGDAV' A
#
# COMPACT_ATOMS: atom_id res chain seq x y z
N MET A 1 12.19 2.98 15.11
CA MET A 1 12.93 2.20 14.11
C MET A 1 12.35 2.57 12.75
N ALA A 2 13.07 3.32 11.93
CA ALA A 2 12.57 3.72 10.61
C ALA A 2 12.46 2.47 9.73
N LYS A 3 11.28 2.22 9.15
CA LYS A 3 11.10 1.14 8.17
C LYS A 3 12.06 1.39 6.98
N PRO A 4 12.67 0.34 6.40
CA PRO A 4 13.53 0.49 5.23
C PRO A 4 12.77 1.20 4.09
N GLU A 5 13.48 2.04 3.33
CA GLU A 5 12.89 2.73 2.18
C GLU A 5 12.38 1.69 1.17
N ASN A 6 11.06 1.65 0.96
CA ASN A 6 10.45 0.71 0.04
C ASN A 6 10.65 1.18 -1.42
N ASN A 7 11.71 0.68 -2.06
CA ASN A 7 12.11 1.08 -3.42
C ASN A 7 11.00 0.89 -4.46
N ILE A 8 10.08 -0.06 -4.26
CA ILE A 8 8.92 -0.28 -5.13
C ILE A 8 7.97 0.92 -5.07
N ILE A 9 7.69 1.42 -3.86
CA ILE A 9 6.79 2.55 -3.63
C ILE A 9 7.36 3.83 -4.24
N ARG A 10 8.67 4.05 -4.09
CA ARG A 10 9.34 5.19 -4.70
C ARG A 10 9.32 5.11 -6.24
N GLY A 11 9.65 3.95 -6.81
CA GLY A 11 9.66 3.73 -8.25
C GLY A 11 8.27 3.87 -8.87
N LEU A 12 7.24 3.34 -8.22
CA LEU A 12 5.86 3.44 -8.70
C LEU A 12 5.37 4.89 -8.72
N GLN A 13 5.59 5.65 -7.64
CA GLN A 13 5.24 7.07 -7.58
C GLN A 13 5.88 7.90 -8.70
N GLN A 14 7.15 7.63 -9.00
CA GLN A 14 7.85 8.26 -10.13
C GLN A 14 7.22 7.87 -11.47
N ARG A 15 6.90 6.58 -11.65
CA ARG A 15 6.36 6.05 -12.90
C ARG A 15 4.94 6.55 -13.21
N ILE A 16 4.11 6.75 -12.19
CA ILE A 16 2.75 7.30 -12.34
C ILE A 16 2.71 8.83 -12.25
N GLY A 17 3.83 9.49 -11.93
CA GLY A 17 3.91 10.95 -11.80
C GLY A 17 3.15 11.53 -10.61
N HIS A 18 2.81 10.71 -9.62
CA HIS A 18 2.04 11.12 -8.45
C HIS A 18 2.77 10.72 -7.16
N ARG A 19 2.98 11.70 -6.27
CA ARG A 19 3.57 11.49 -4.95
C ARG A 19 2.47 11.45 -3.90
N PHE A 20 2.34 10.33 -3.21
CA PHE A 20 1.40 10.20 -2.10
C PHE A 20 1.89 11.01 -0.91
N ALA A 21 0.97 11.72 -0.25
CA ALA A 21 1.27 12.43 0.99
C ALA A 21 1.67 11.45 2.11
N ASP A 22 1.02 10.28 2.13
CA ASP A 22 1.37 9.17 2.99
C ASP A 22 1.72 7.92 2.14
N PRO A 23 3.01 7.57 2.02
CA PRO A 23 3.46 6.37 1.31
C PRO A 23 2.87 5.07 1.88
N ALA A 24 2.47 5.03 3.15
CA ALA A 24 1.89 3.85 3.77
C ALA A 24 0.51 3.50 3.18
N ILE A 25 -0.23 4.50 2.68
CA ILE A 25 -1.49 4.27 1.96
C ILE A 25 -1.23 3.54 0.65
N LEU A 26 -0.18 3.92 -0.08
CA LEU A 26 0.22 3.22 -1.30
C LEU A 26 0.72 1.80 -0.99
N GLU A 27 1.48 1.61 0.09
CA GLU A 27 1.89 0.28 0.55
C GLU A 27 0.69 -0.62 0.87
N GLN A 28 -0.31 -0.09 1.57
CA GLN A 28 -1.54 -0.80 1.87
C GLN A 28 -2.34 -1.13 0.60
N ALA A 29 -2.47 -0.18 -0.33
CA ALA A 29 -3.18 -0.37 -1.60
C ALA A 29 -2.57 -1.49 -2.47
N LEU A 30 -1.25 -1.67 -2.38
CA LEU A 30 -0.52 -2.73 -3.08
C LEU A 30 -0.47 -4.06 -2.30
N THR A 31 -1.01 -4.11 -1.09
CA THR A 31 -1.02 -5.31 -0.24
C THR A 31 -2.34 -6.04 -0.38
N HIS A 32 -2.30 -7.21 -1.04
CA HIS A 32 -3.47 -8.10 -1.17
C HIS A 32 -3.70 -8.89 0.13
N LYS A 33 -4.96 -9.25 0.40
CA LYS A 33 -5.35 -9.98 1.62
C LYS A 33 -4.67 -11.33 1.82
N SER A 34 -4.35 -12.06 0.74
CA SER A 34 -3.64 -13.34 0.86
C SER A 34 -2.29 -13.15 1.54
N PHE A 35 -1.55 -12.12 1.14
CA PHE A 35 -0.26 -11.79 1.73
C PHE A 35 -0.37 -11.37 3.19
N SER A 36 -1.42 -10.60 3.53
CA SER A 36 -1.71 -10.22 4.91
C SER A 36 -2.05 -11.43 5.79
N ASN A 37 -2.85 -12.38 5.28
CA ASN A 37 -3.27 -13.58 6.00
C ASN A 37 -2.14 -14.57 6.25
N GLU A 38 -1.11 -14.60 5.39
CA GLU A 38 0.07 -15.45 5.56
C GLU A 38 1.13 -14.84 6.49
N SER A 39 1.06 -13.52 6.70
CA SER A 39 1.98 -12.82 7.60
C SER A 39 1.54 -13.01 9.05
N ALA A 40 2.47 -13.33 9.95
CA ALA A 40 2.18 -13.56 11.37
C ALA A 40 1.63 -12.33 12.15
N GLY A 41 1.43 -11.20 11.47
CA GLY A 41 0.81 -9.99 12.01
C GLY A 41 -0.23 -9.44 11.04
N GLN A 42 -1.28 -8.83 11.59
CA GLN A 42 -2.31 -8.12 10.83
C GLN A 42 -1.68 -6.95 10.06
N THR A 43 -1.29 -7.21 8.82
CA THR A 43 -0.76 -6.19 7.93
C THR A 43 -1.94 -5.50 7.25
N PRO A 44 -2.05 -4.17 7.29
CA PRO A 44 -3.10 -3.47 6.55
C PRO A 44 -3.09 -3.87 5.08
N HIS A 45 -4.25 -4.23 4.54
CA HIS A 45 -4.44 -4.63 3.15
C HIS A 45 -5.48 -3.76 2.44
N ASN A 46 -5.60 -3.98 1.13
CA ASN A 46 -6.29 -3.10 0.21
C ASN A 46 -7.83 -3.13 0.23
N GLU A 47 -8.49 -4.15 0.83
CA GLU A 47 -9.96 -4.32 0.74
C GLU A 47 -10.77 -3.07 1.15
N ARG A 48 -10.33 -2.33 2.19
CA ARG A 48 -11.00 -1.08 2.60
C ARG A 48 -10.84 0.04 1.58
N LEU A 49 -9.68 0.11 0.93
CA LEU A 49 -9.37 1.12 -0.09
C LEU A 49 -10.09 0.79 -1.40
N GLU A 50 -10.19 -0.49 -1.76
CA GLU A 50 -11.00 -0.95 -2.90
C GLU A 50 -12.47 -0.55 -2.73
N PHE A 51 -13.07 -0.84 -1.57
CA PHE A 51 -14.46 -0.46 -1.28
C PHE A 51 -14.70 1.06 -1.39
N LEU A 52 -13.76 1.87 -0.89
CA LEU A 52 -13.85 3.33 -1.01
C LEU A 52 -13.70 3.78 -2.46
N GLY A 53 -12.80 3.14 -3.21
CA GLY A 53 -12.56 3.43 -4.63
C GLY A 53 -13.75 3.11 -5.54
N ASP A 54 -14.52 2.06 -5.23
CA ASP A 54 -15.76 1.73 -5.96
C ASP A 54 -16.88 2.76 -5.75
N ALA A 55 -16.83 3.52 -4.67
CA ALA A 55 -17.89 4.45 -4.26
C ALA A 55 -17.72 5.89 -4.76
N VAL A 56 -16.59 6.22 -5.42
CA VAL A 56 -16.23 7.59 -5.84
C VAL A 56 -16.31 7.82 -7.35
#